data_AF-A0A7G4RI84-F1
#
_entry.id   AF-A0A7G4RI84-F1
#
_cell.length_a   1.000
_cell.length_b   1.000
_cell.length_c   1.000
_cell.angle_alpha   90.00
_cell.angle_beta   90.00
_cell.angle_gamma   90.00
#
_symmetry.space_group_name_H-M   'P 1'
#
loop_
_entity.id
_entity.type
_entity.pdbx_description
1 polymer ?
#
loop_
_entity_poly.entity_id
_entity_poly.type
_entity_poly.pdbx_seq_one_letter_code
_entity_poly.pdbx_strand_id
1 'polypeptide(L)'
;MNTRLLKKITRERNKVEQFIDHTRELFAKTPDISERTNRLDVFDTLLLLATYAKAEELENEFQCVLPNNENVNSIVYLKEHLREINGFCQSTHSDEHEVYKDLFTDLASEKKQGVRDLLSKTITELILEKTHTPSARLTV
;
A
#
# COMPACT_ATOMS: atom_id res chain seq x y z
N MET A 1 16.88 9.97 15.44
CA MET A 1 15.75 10.24 14.53
C MET A 1 14.66 10.98 15.32
N ASN A 2 14.00 11.99 14.74
CA ASN A 2 13.05 12.83 15.48
C ASN A 2 11.80 12.00 15.90
N THR A 3 11.51 11.94 17.21
CA THR A 3 10.36 11.19 17.77
C THR A 3 9.03 11.60 17.15
N ARG A 4 8.88 12.86 16.75
CA ARG A 4 7.67 13.37 16.06
C ARG A 4 7.53 12.77 14.66
N LEU A 5 8.62 12.67 13.92
CA LEU A 5 8.64 12.09 12.58
C LEU A 5 8.30 10.60 12.63
N LEU A 6 8.89 9.87 13.57
CA LEU A 6 8.57 8.46 13.80
C LEU A 6 7.08 8.24 14.08
N LYS A 7 6.48 9.05 14.96
CA LYS A 7 5.03 8.99 15.23
C LYS A 7 4.18 9.22 13.97
N LYS A 8 4.59 10.13 13.08
CA LYS A 8 3.88 10.38 11.81
C LYS A 8 3.99 9.16 10.89
N ILE A 9 5.18 8.60 10.71
CA ILE A 9 5.39 7.39 9.90
C ILE A 9 4.59 6.21 10.46
N THR A 10 4.59 6.01 11.78
CA THR A 10 3.77 4.97 12.42
C THR A 10 2.27 5.19 12.16
N ARG A 11 1.80 6.44 12.19
CA ARG A 11 0.40 6.76 11.87
C ARG A 11 0.04 6.32 10.44
N GLU A 12 0.89 6.61 9.46
CA GLU A 12 0.64 6.21 8.07
C GLU A 12 0.73 4.69 7.89
N ARG A 13 1.69 4.01 8.53
CA ARG A 13 1.74 2.54 8.61
C ARG A 13 0.41 1.97 9.13
N ASN A 14 -0.12 2.55 10.21
CA ASN A 14 -1.36 2.05 10.82
C ASN A 14 -2.59 2.26 9.92
N LYS A 15 -2.63 3.33 9.11
CA LYS A 15 -3.70 3.51 8.11
C LYS A 15 -3.66 2.42 7.05
N VAL A 16 -2.47 2.12 6.52
CA VAL A 16 -2.30 1.03 5.55
C VAL A 16 -2.69 -0.31 6.17
N GLU A 17 -2.28 -0.57 7.41
CA GLU A 17 -2.66 -1.77 8.14
C GLU A 17 -4.18 -1.90 8.31
N GLN A 18 -4.86 -0.83 8.73
CA GLN A 18 -6.32 -0.80 8.86
C GLN A 18 -7.02 -1.06 7.53
N PHE A 19 -6.52 -0.48 6.43
CA PHE A 19 -7.03 -0.75 5.08
C PHE A 19 -6.91 -2.23 4.70
N ILE A 20 -5.75 -2.84 4.94
CA ILE A 20 -5.51 -4.27 4.65
C ILE A 20 -6.45 -5.14 5.46
N ASP A 21 -6.52 -4.91 6.77
CA ASP A 21 -7.33 -5.72 7.68
C ASP A 21 -8.83 -5.57 7.35
N HIS A 22 -9.31 -4.35 7.08
CA HIS A 22 -10.69 -4.10 6.68
C HIS A 22 -11.07 -4.79 5.36
N THR A 23 -10.20 -4.72 4.35
CA THR A 23 -10.46 -5.33 3.04
C THR A 23 -10.49 -6.86 3.16
N ARG A 24 -9.60 -7.46 3.96
CA ARG A 24 -9.62 -8.89 4.25
C ARG A 24 -10.89 -9.32 4.97
N GLU A 25 -11.32 -8.57 5.99
CA GLU A 25 -12.59 -8.83 6.67
C GLU A 25 -13.79 -8.76 5.73
N LEU A 26 -13.77 -7.84 4.75
CA LEU A 26 -14.81 -7.72 3.74
C LEU A 26 -14.85 -8.95 2.83
N PHE A 27 -13.71 -9.40 2.31
CA PHE A 27 -13.64 -10.60 1.47
C PHE A 27 -13.91 -11.89 2.28
N ALA A 28 -13.55 -11.95 3.55
CA ALA A 28 -13.81 -13.11 4.41
C ALA A 28 -15.31 -13.41 4.58
N LYS A 29 -16.17 -12.38 4.40
CA LYS A 29 -17.63 -12.49 4.45
C LYS A 29 -18.25 -13.05 3.17
N THR A 30 -17.48 -13.26 2.10
CA THR A 30 -17.96 -13.92 0.88
C THR A 30 -18.43 -15.34 1.22
N PRO A 31 -19.70 -15.71 0.97
CA PRO A 31 -20.24 -17.02 1.35
C PRO A 31 -19.62 -18.19 0.59
N ASP A 32 -19.34 -17.99 -0.70
CA ASP A 32 -18.70 -19.00 -1.52
C ASP A 32 -17.21 -19.13 -1.16
N ILE A 33 -16.80 -20.34 -0.78
CA ILE A 33 -15.43 -20.59 -0.29
C ILE A 33 -14.41 -20.39 -1.40
N SER A 34 -14.71 -20.84 -2.62
CA SER A 34 -13.78 -20.75 -3.75
C SER A 34 -13.59 -19.30 -4.17
N GLU A 35 -14.68 -18.54 -4.26
CA GLU A 35 -14.66 -17.13 -4.55
C GLU A 35 -13.96 -16.32 -3.46
N ARG A 36 -14.23 -16.63 -2.19
CA ARG A 36 -13.56 -16.01 -1.04
C ARG A 36 -12.05 -16.20 -1.10
N THR A 37 -11.58 -17.44 -1.30
CA THR A 37 -10.15 -17.74 -1.42
C THR A 37 -9.55 -16.98 -2.59
N ASN A 38 -10.20 -17.00 -3.77
CA ASN A 38 -9.74 -16.27 -4.94
C ASN A 38 -9.65 -14.75 -4.69
N ARG A 39 -10.65 -14.14 -4.05
CA ARG A 39 -10.65 -12.70 -3.72
C ARG A 39 -9.49 -12.34 -2.78
N LEU A 40 -9.21 -13.17 -1.78
CA LEU A 40 -8.10 -12.97 -0.85
C LEU A 40 -6.74 -13.14 -1.54
N ASP A 41 -6.58 -14.17 -2.37
CA ASP A 41 -5.33 -14.43 -3.10
C ASP A 41 -5.02 -13.31 -4.12
N VAL A 42 -6.05 -12.85 -4.85
CA VAL A 42 -5.95 -11.69 -5.74
C VAL A 42 -5.57 -10.43 -4.95
N PHE A 43 -6.19 -10.20 -3.79
CA PHE A 43 -5.86 -9.04 -2.96
C PHE A 43 -4.41 -9.07 -2.47
N ASP A 44 -3.93 -10.21 -1.98
CA ASP A 44 -2.54 -10.36 -1.54
C ASP A 44 -1.55 -10.17 -2.70
N THR A 45 -1.90 -10.65 -3.89
CA THR A 45 -1.12 -10.44 -5.12
C THR A 45 -1.05 -8.95 -5.47
N LEU A 46 -2.17 -8.23 -5.42
CA LEU A 46 -2.24 -6.80 -5.68
C LEU A 46 -1.46 -5.98 -4.64
N LEU A 47 -1.52 -6.37 -3.35
CA LEU A 47 -0.73 -5.74 -2.30
C LEU A 47 0.77 -5.90 -2.55
N LEU A 48 1.21 -7.10 -2.93
CA LEU A 48 2.60 -7.36 -3.28
C LEU A 48 3.03 -6.55 -4.51
N LEU A 49 2.23 -6.57 -5.58
CA LEU A 49 2.51 -5.77 -6.77
C LEU A 49 2.62 -4.28 -6.43
N ALA A 50 1.77 -3.77 -5.54
CA ALA A 50 1.86 -2.38 -5.11
C ALA A 50 3.21 -2.06 -4.46
N THR A 51 3.94 -3.01 -3.87
CA THR A 51 5.26 -2.70 -3.27
C THR A 51 6.38 -2.52 -4.29
N TYR A 52 6.34 -3.21 -5.44
CA TYR A 52 7.49 -3.27 -6.36
C TYR A 52 7.19 -2.92 -7.82
N ALA A 53 5.94 -3.07 -8.27
CA ALA A 53 5.59 -2.85 -9.67
C ALA A 53 5.58 -1.36 -10.02
N LYS A 54 5.80 -1.04 -11.30
CA LYS A 54 5.56 0.32 -11.80
C LYS A 54 4.06 0.61 -11.77
N ALA A 55 3.70 1.89 -11.64
CA ALA A 55 2.30 2.31 -11.60
C ALA A 55 1.48 1.81 -12.81
N GLU A 56 2.07 1.81 -14.01
CA GLU A 56 1.42 1.30 -15.23
C GLU A 56 1.17 -0.22 -15.18
N GLU A 57 2.13 -0.99 -14.65
CA GLU A 57 2.01 -2.44 -14.49
C GLU A 57 0.90 -2.78 -13.47
N LEU A 58 0.84 -2.03 -12.38
CA LEU A 58 -0.21 -2.17 -11.37
C LEU A 58 -1.60 -1.84 -11.95
N GLU A 59 -1.71 -0.78 -12.76
CA GLU A 59 -2.98 -0.40 -13.39
C GLU A 59 -3.45 -1.44 -14.41
N ASN A 60 -2.52 -2.02 -15.17
CA ASN A 60 -2.84 -3.12 -16.09
C ASN A 60 -3.38 -4.32 -15.32
N GLU A 61 -2.78 -4.67 -14.18
CA GLU A 61 -3.28 -5.77 -13.36
C GLU A 61 -4.69 -5.49 -12.82
N PHE A 62 -4.98 -4.26 -12.41
CA PHE A 62 -6.33 -3.88 -12.00
C PHE A 62 -7.39 -4.12 -13.08
N GLN A 63 -7.04 -3.99 -14.36
CA GLN A 63 -7.97 -4.26 -15.46
C GLN A 63 -8.18 -5.76 -15.69
N CYS A 64 -7.19 -6.59 -15.37
CA CYS A 64 -7.24 -8.04 -15.50
C CYS A 64 -8.04 -8.69 -14.37
N VAL A 65 -7.82 -8.27 -13.12
CA VAL A 65 -8.30 -9.00 -11.94
C VAL A 65 -9.48 -8.34 -11.22
N LEU A 66 -9.76 -7.06 -11.46
CA LEU A 66 -10.88 -6.37 -10.83
C LEU A 66 -12.00 -6.12 -11.86
N PRO A 67 -13.17 -6.78 -11.72
CA PRO A 67 -14.28 -6.64 -12.65
C PRO A 67 -14.84 -5.21 -12.67
N ASN A 68 -15.12 -4.65 -13.85
CA ASN A 68 -15.69 -3.30 -14.00
C ASN A 68 -17.17 -3.19 -13.61
N ASN A 69 -17.83 -4.31 -13.29
CA ASN A 69 -19.28 -4.46 -13.15
C ASN A 69 -19.75 -4.77 -11.71
N GLU A 70 -18.85 -4.94 -10.74
CA GLU A 70 -19.21 -5.06 -9.32
C GLU A 70 -19.06 -3.72 -8.60
N ASN A 71 -20.00 -3.42 -7.69
CA ASN A 71 -20.05 -2.30 -6.74
C ASN A 71 -18.92 -1.26 -6.90
N VAL A 72 -19.10 -0.36 -7.88
CA VAL A 72 -18.08 0.56 -8.40
C VAL A 72 -17.33 1.29 -7.28
N ASN A 73 -18.02 1.66 -6.20
CA ASN A 73 -17.43 2.40 -5.08
C ASN A 73 -16.39 1.57 -4.29
N SER A 74 -16.63 0.28 -4.08
CA SER A 74 -15.68 -0.58 -3.32
C SER A 74 -14.43 -0.89 -4.14
N ILE A 75 -14.59 -1.10 -5.44
CA ILE A 75 -13.48 -1.34 -6.36
C ILE A 75 -12.65 -0.06 -6.57
N VAL A 76 -13.31 1.10 -6.69
CA VAL A 76 -12.62 2.40 -6.75
C VAL A 76 -11.82 2.63 -5.46
N TYR A 77 -12.45 2.43 -4.29
CA TYR A 77 -11.78 2.54 -3.00
C TYR A 77 -10.53 1.65 -2.90
N LEU A 78 -10.64 0.38 -3.32
CA LEU A 78 -9.54 -0.57 -3.36
C LEU A 78 -8.39 -0.10 -4.27
N LYS A 79 -8.71 0.31 -5.51
CA LYS A 79 -7.71 0.79 -6.48
C LYS A 79 -7.00 2.04 -5.99
N GLU A 80 -7.72 2.99 -5.41
CA GLU A 80 -7.15 4.23 -4.86
C GLU A 80 -6.13 3.95 -3.75
N HIS A 81 -6.46 3.08 -2.79
CA HIS A 81 -5.56 2.74 -1.70
C HIS A 81 -4.33 1.97 -2.19
N LEU A 82 -4.50 1.06 -3.16
CA LEU A 82 -3.38 0.32 -3.75
C LEU A 82 -2.44 1.24 -4.56
N ARG A 83 -2.97 2.24 -5.27
CA ARG A 83 -2.15 3.27 -5.93
C ARG A 83 -1.41 4.14 -4.92
N GLU A 84 -2.07 4.52 -3.84
CA GLU A 84 -1.44 5.30 -2.78
C GLU A 84 -0.27 4.54 -2.15
N ILE A 85 -0.48 3.28 -1.78
CA ILE A 85 0.56 2.35 -1.30
C ILE A 85 1.71 2.27 -2.31
N ASN A 86 1.39 2.09 -3.60
CA ASN A 86 2.41 2.00 -4.64
C ASN A 86 3.26 3.26 -4.73
N GLY A 87 2.65 4.44 -4.68
CA GLY A 87 3.41 5.68 -4.71
C GLY A 87 4.24 5.93 -3.45
N PHE A 88 3.87 5.37 -2.29
CA PHE A 88 4.73 5.35 -1.12
C PHE A 88 5.91 4.39 -1.29
N CYS A 89 5.65 3.13 -1.66
CA CYS A 89 6.69 2.12 -1.81
C CYS A 89 7.70 2.48 -2.90
N GLN A 90 7.23 3.01 -4.04
CA GLN A 90 8.07 3.45 -5.15
C GLN A 90 8.61 4.89 -4.99
N SER A 91 8.27 5.58 -3.89
CA SER A 91 8.66 6.97 -3.63
C SER A 91 8.28 7.98 -4.73
N THR A 92 7.23 7.70 -5.52
CA THR A 92 6.86 8.49 -6.71
C THR A 92 5.93 9.68 -6.43
N HIS A 93 5.26 9.74 -5.26
CA HIS A 93 4.40 10.89 -4.95
C HIS A 93 5.20 12.19 -4.83
N SER A 94 4.62 13.30 -5.26
CA SER A 94 5.25 14.62 -5.17
C SER A 94 5.38 15.10 -3.72
N ASP A 95 6.26 16.08 -3.47
CA ASP A 95 6.33 16.77 -2.17
C ASP A 95 5.00 17.43 -1.77
N GLU A 96 4.11 17.66 -2.74
CA GLU A 96 2.80 18.25 -2.52
C GLU A 96 1.74 17.26 -2.00
N HIS A 97 2.05 15.97 -2.01
CA HIS A 97 1.18 14.94 -1.46
C HIS A 97 0.93 15.18 0.02
N GLU A 98 -0.31 15.07 0.50
CA GLU A 98 -0.70 15.47 1.86
C GLU A 98 0.15 14.82 2.96
N VAL A 99 0.41 13.51 2.81
CA VAL A 99 1.29 12.76 3.72
C VAL A 99 2.72 13.30 3.71
N TYR A 100 3.28 13.61 2.53
CA TYR A 100 4.63 14.13 2.41
C TYR A 100 4.75 15.58 2.89
N LYS A 101 3.76 16.43 2.65
CA LYS A 101 3.69 17.77 3.26
C LYS A 101 3.77 17.70 4.78
N ASP A 102 2.99 16.82 5.41
CA ASP A 102 3.02 16.65 6.86
C ASP A 102 4.37 16.08 7.32
N LEU A 103 4.91 15.07 6.63
CA LEU A 103 6.20 14.46 7.00
C LEU A 103 7.39 15.42 6.82
N PHE A 104 7.37 16.28 5.81
CA PHE A 104 8.45 17.20 5.48
C PHE A 104 8.32 18.57 6.15
N THR A 105 7.28 18.78 6.97
CA THR A 105 7.14 20.02 7.74
C THR A 105 8.40 20.26 8.56
N ASP A 106 9.03 21.42 8.39
CA ASP A 106 10.29 21.84 9.03
C ASP A 106 11.51 20.95 8.69
N LEU A 107 11.44 20.16 7.61
CA LEU A 107 12.51 19.27 7.17
C LEU A 107 13.33 19.90 6.04
N ALA A 108 14.65 19.86 6.17
CA ALA A 108 15.56 20.28 5.11
C ALA A 108 15.45 19.34 3.88
N SER A 109 15.62 19.90 2.68
CA SER A 109 15.38 19.18 1.41
C SER A 109 16.21 17.90 1.29
N GLU A 110 17.47 17.95 1.72
CA GLU A 110 18.43 16.85 1.70
C GLU A 110 18.06 15.67 2.62
N LYS A 111 17.09 15.84 3.53
CA LYS A 111 16.59 14.78 4.39
C LYS A 111 15.30 14.14 3.88
N LYS A 112 14.61 14.75 2.90
CA LYS A 112 13.32 14.27 2.40
C LYS A 112 13.41 12.87 1.81
N GLN A 113 14.46 12.58 1.04
CA GLN A 113 14.64 11.25 0.46
C GLN A 113 14.76 10.16 1.54
N GLY A 114 15.56 10.39 2.59
CA GLY A 114 15.67 9.43 3.68
C GLY A 114 14.36 9.20 4.45
N VAL A 115 13.44 10.17 4.45
CA VAL A 115 12.08 10.00 5.01
C VAL A 115 11.19 9.19 4.07
N ARG A 116 11.29 9.42 2.75
CA ARG A 116 10.59 8.61 1.72
C ARG A 116 11.02 7.15 1.82
N ASP A 117 12.33 6.90 1.87
CA ASP A 117 12.90 5.55 1.98
C ASP A 117 12.43 4.85 3.26
N LEU A 118 12.39 5.58 4.38
CA LEU A 118 11.90 5.04 5.65
C LEU A 118 10.41 4.70 5.61
N LEU A 119 9.58 5.57 5.04
CA LEU A 119 8.14 5.30 4.88
C LEU A 119 7.90 4.11 3.94
N SER A 120 8.54 4.13 2.77
CA SER A 120 8.52 3.05 1.78
C SER A 120 8.88 1.71 2.42
N LYS A 121 10.01 1.66 3.13
CA LYS A 121 10.46 0.45 3.83
C LYS A 121 9.45 0.01 4.88
N THR A 122 8.95 0.93 5.70
CA THR A 122 7.99 0.61 6.77
C THR A 122 6.70 0.00 6.22
N ILE A 123 6.18 0.54 5.11
CA ILE A 123 4.95 0.04 4.46
C ILE A 123 5.23 -1.28 3.75
N THR A 124 6.36 -1.40 3.06
CA THR A 124 6.77 -2.64 2.38
C THR A 124 6.91 -3.78 3.38
N GLU A 125 7.57 -3.56 4.52
CA GLU A 125 7.72 -4.57 5.58
C GLU A 125 6.37 -5.01 6.15
N LEU A 126 5.45 -4.06 6.39
CA LEU A 126 4.08 -4.37 6.81
C LEU A 126 3.37 -5.27 5.79
N ILE A 127 3.47 -4.96 4.49
CA ILE A 127 2.80 -5.74 3.45
C ILE A 127 3.38 -7.15 3.38
N LEU A 128 4.71 -7.29 3.38
CA LEU A 128 5.37 -8.60 3.40
C LEU A 128 4.97 -9.44 4.63
N GLU A 129 4.86 -8.82 5.80
CA GLU A 129 4.34 -9.46 7.02
C GLU A 129 2.89 -9.95 6.82
N LYS A 130 2.01 -9.06 6.37
CA LYS A 130 0.59 -9.35 6.19
C LYS A 130 0.34 -10.41 5.12
N THR A 131 1.12 -10.45 4.05
CA THR A 131 1.02 -11.46 2.96
C THR A 131 1.87 -12.70 3.20
N HIS A 132 2.53 -12.80 4.36
CA HIS A 132 3.38 -13.93 4.75
C HIS A 132 4.50 -14.20 3.74
N THR A 133 4.94 -13.15 3.05
CA THR A 133 6.03 -13.22 2.09
C THR A 133 7.36 -13.03 2.82
N PRO A 134 8.35 -13.93 2.64
CA PRO A 134 9.63 -13.79 3.31
C PRO A 134 10.31 -12.45 3.00
N SER A 135 10.68 -11.69 4.02
CA SER A 135 11.40 -10.41 3.90
C SER A 135 12.82 -10.55 3.32
N ALA A 136 13.30 -11.79 3.14
CA ALA A 136 14.59 -12.08 2.57
C ALA A 136 14.61 -11.80 1.05
N ARG A 137 15.08 -10.60 0.69
CA ARG A 137 15.53 -10.12 -0.64
C ARG A 137 14.62 -9.08 -1.31
N LEU A 138 14.67 -7.85 -0.80
CA LEU A 138 14.53 -6.65 -1.64
C LEU A 138 15.71 -5.72 -1.34
N THR A 139 16.93 -6.25 -1.49
CA THR A 139 18.13 -5.43 -1.73
C THR A 139 18.31 -5.37 -3.24
N VAL A 140 17.84 -4.28 -3.84
CA VAL A 140 18.34 -3.81 -5.13
C VAL A 140 19.20 -2.59 -4.84
#